data_AF-A0A956EU81-F1
#
_entry.id   AF-A0A956EU81-F1
#
_cell.length_a   1.000
_cell.length_b   1.000
_cell.length_c   1.000
_cell.angle_alpha   90.00
_cell.angle_beta   90.00
_cell.angle_gamma   90.00
#
_symmetry.space_group_name_H-M   'P 1'
#
loop_
_entity.id
_entity.type
_entity.pdbx_description
1 polymer ?
#
loop_
_entity_poly.entity_id
_entity_poly.type
_entity_poly.pdbx_seq_one_letter_code
_entity_poly.pdbx_strand_id
1 'polypeptide(L)'
;TPERVFRTMYWVCLPSFVAGMTWFLWPAIDKPASWAVVGIMFAVTLTPRDPRGDVMLFLAGTSLGVFLEYWGTSRQCWTYYTHQVPPPIAVVAHGFAALAFNRVAQAVARRLNVDAPSLALPSQAPDSGSELEALPGAASAE
;
A
#
# COMPACT_ATOMS: atom_id res chain seq x y z
N THR A 1 15.40 -15.24 -1.79
CA THR A 1 14.01 -15.58 -2.13
C THR A 1 13.23 -14.30 -2.40
N PRO A 2 12.22 -14.30 -3.28
CA PRO A 2 11.41 -13.13 -3.60
C PRO A 2 10.85 -12.41 -2.37
N GLU A 3 10.46 -13.18 -1.35
CA GLU A 3 9.97 -12.67 -0.07
C GLU A 3 10.96 -11.73 0.64
N ARG A 4 12.26 -12.07 0.62
CA ARG A 4 13.29 -11.21 1.23
C ARG A 4 13.40 -9.88 0.50
N VAL A 5 13.26 -9.88 -0.83
CA VAL A 5 13.32 -8.67 -1.66
C VAL A 5 12.14 -7.75 -1.31
N PHE A 6 10.92 -8.27 -1.29
CA PHE A 6 9.73 -7.49 -0.93
C PHE A 6 9.79 -6.92 0.48
N ARG A 7 10.26 -7.70 1.45
CA ARG A 7 10.46 -7.23 2.82
C ARG A 7 11.50 -6.12 2.90
N THR A 8 12.62 -6.24 2.17
CA THR A 8 13.62 -5.17 2.10
C THR A 8 13.03 -3.93 1.43
N MET A 9 12.33 -4.07 0.31
CA MET A 9 11.66 -2.95 -0.35
C MET A 9 10.68 -2.24 0.58
N TYR A 10 9.87 -2.99 1.35
CA TYR A 10 8.96 -2.43 2.34
C TYR A 10 9.71 -1.55 3.36
N TRP A 11 10.76 -2.09 3.99
CA TRP A 11 11.53 -1.39 5.01
C TRP A 11 12.44 -0.28 4.49
N VAL A 12 12.66 -0.22 3.18
CA VAL A 12 13.30 0.93 2.53
C VAL A 12 12.24 1.96 2.16
N CYS A 13 11.27 1.60 1.33
CA CYS A 13 10.29 2.53 0.75
C CYS A 13 9.43 3.24 1.81
N LEU A 14 8.89 2.51 2.79
CA LEU A 14 7.93 3.09 3.73
C LEU A 14 8.61 4.04 4.71
N PRO A 15 9.70 3.67 5.42
CA PRO A 15 10.40 4.62 6.29
C PRO A 15 10.97 5.82 5.51
N SER A 16 11.50 5.61 4.30
CA SER A 16 11.95 6.72 3.45
C SER A 16 10.81 7.67 3.09
N PHE A 17 9.62 7.15 2.78
CA PHE A 17 8.45 7.98 2.57
C PHE A 17 8.05 8.73 3.84
N VAL A 18 8.04 8.07 5.01
CA VAL A 18 7.71 8.73 6.28
C VAL A 18 8.65 9.90 6.54
N ALA A 19 9.96 9.70 6.40
CA ALA A 19 10.95 10.77 6.55
C ALA A 19 10.73 11.91 5.53
N GLY A 20 10.50 11.59 4.26
CA GLY A 20 10.26 12.59 3.22
C GLY A 20 8.97 13.39 3.44
N MET A 21 7.91 12.73 3.89
CA MET A 21 6.63 13.37 4.22
C MET A 21 6.75 14.23 5.47
N THR A 22 7.47 13.78 6.51
CA THR A 22 7.75 14.61 7.69
C THR A 22 8.54 15.86 7.33
N TRP A 23 9.54 15.75 6.45
CA TRP A 23 10.26 16.92 5.92
C TRP A 23 9.34 17.86 5.12
N PHE A 24 8.49 17.30 4.26
CA PHE A 24 7.49 18.07 3.53
C PHE A 24 6.46 18.77 4.44
N LEU A 25 6.17 18.21 5.62
CA LEU A 25 5.29 18.78 6.63
C LEU A 25 5.95 19.86 7.49
N TRP A 26 7.28 20.04 7.40
CA TRP A 26 8.02 20.95 8.27
C TRP A 26 7.42 22.36 8.41
N PRO A 27 6.98 23.03 7.32
CA PRO A 27 6.37 24.36 7.43
C PRO A 27 5.03 24.40 8.21
N ALA A 28 4.43 23.25 8.47
CA ALA A 28 3.14 23.11 9.13
C ALA A 28 3.22 22.29 10.44
N ILE A 29 4.42 22.08 11.00
CA ILE A 29 4.62 21.20 12.17
C ILE A 29 3.87 21.68 13.43
N ASP A 30 3.61 22.98 13.55
CA ASP A 30 2.90 23.57 14.69
C ASP A 30 1.41 23.18 14.75
N LYS A 31 0.86 22.63 13.66
CA LYS A 31 -0.54 22.19 13.64
C LYS A 31 -0.67 20.81 14.30
N PRO A 32 -1.64 20.60 15.21
CA PRO A 32 -1.84 19.30 15.87
C PRO A 32 -2.16 18.18 14.87
N ALA A 33 -2.78 18.51 13.73
CA ALA A 33 -3.03 17.58 12.65
C ALA A 33 -1.73 16.98 12.06
N SER A 34 -0.64 17.74 12.02
CA SER A 34 0.67 17.28 11.50
C SER A 34 1.22 16.16 12.37
N TRP A 35 1.14 16.31 13.69
CA TRP A 35 1.53 15.27 14.66
C TRP A 35 0.65 14.03 14.56
N ALA A 36 -0.67 14.21 14.39
CA ALA A 36 -1.60 13.09 14.20
C ALA A 36 -1.27 12.28 12.94
N VAL A 37 -1.02 12.96 11.81
CA VAL A 37 -0.65 12.31 10.54
C VAL A 37 0.67 11.55 10.68
N VAL A 38 1.71 12.17 11.24
CA VAL A 38 3.00 11.49 11.46
C VAL A 38 2.84 10.27 12.36
N GLY A 39 2.08 10.38 13.46
CA GLY A 39 1.78 9.26 14.35
C GLY A 39 1.07 8.10 13.65
N ILE A 40 0.05 8.40 12.82
CA ILE A 40 -0.66 7.39 12.01
C ILE A 40 0.29 6.73 11.02
N MET A 41 1.15 7.51 10.37
CA MET A 41 2.12 6.99 9.40
C MET A 41 3.13 6.04 10.06
N PHE A 42 3.64 6.37 11.25
CA PHE A 42 4.47 5.46 12.03
C PHE A 42 3.71 4.18 12.40
N ALA A 43 2.48 4.29 12.90
CA ALA A 43 1.68 3.13 13.29
C ALA A 43 1.42 2.18 12.10
N VAL A 44 1.10 2.71 10.92
CA VAL A 44 0.90 1.93 9.70
C VAL A 44 2.19 1.24 9.24
N THR A 45 3.33 1.94 9.31
CA THR A 45 4.64 1.41 8.89
C THR A 45 5.18 0.33 9.84
N LEU A 46 4.90 0.45 11.14
CA LEU A 46 5.34 -0.51 12.15
C LEU A 46 4.44 -1.75 12.25
N THR A 47 3.33 -1.80 11.50
CA THR A 47 2.41 -2.93 11.48
C THR A 47 2.40 -3.61 10.09
N PRO A 48 3.51 -4.26 9.68
CA PRO A 48 3.53 -5.04 8.44
C PRO A 48 2.62 -6.27 8.57
N ARG A 49 1.86 -6.57 7.50
CA ARG A 49 1.05 -7.80 7.42
C ARG A 49 1.46 -8.68 6.26
N ASP A 50 1.54 -8.09 5.07
CA ASP A 50 1.95 -8.77 3.84
C ASP A 50 2.86 -7.81 3.05
N PRO A 51 4.19 -7.88 3.26
CA PRO A 51 5.13 -6.94 2.64
C PRO A 51 5.02 -6.90 1.11
N ARG A 52 4.66 -8.03 0.47
CA ARG A 52 4.51 -8.09 -0.98
C ARG A 52 3.25 -7.35 -1.42
N GLY A 53 2.09 -7.69 -0.87
CA GLY A 53 0.83 -7.00 -1.17
C GLY A 53 0.91 -5.51 -0.84
N ASP A 54 1.62 -5.16 0.23
CA ASP A 54 1.81 -3.78 0.65
C ASP A 54 2.65 -2.97 -0.34
N VAL A 55 3.81 -3.49 -0.76
CA VAL A 55 4.65 -2.81 -1.76
C VAL A 55 3.90 -2.68 -3.07
N MET A 56 3.15 -3.70 -3.50
CA MET A 56 2.35 -3.65 -4.71
C MET A 56 1.23 -2.60 -4.63
N LEU A 57 0.50 -2.55 -3.51
CA LEU A 57 -0.55 -1.58 -3.29
C LEU A 57 0.00 -0.15 -3.20
N PHE A 58 1.15 0.03 -2.56
CA PHE A 58 1.85 1.31 -2.51
C PHE A 58 2.23 1.80 -3.90
N LEU A 59 2.78 0.94 -4.75
CA LEU A 59 3.13 1.27 -6.13
C LEU A 59 1.90 1.56 -6.98
N ALA A 60 0.82 0.77 -6.83
CA ALA A 60 -0.44 1.01 -7.52
C ALA A 60 -1.06 2.35 -7.12
N GLY A 61 -1.12 2.65 -5.82
CA GLY A 61 -1.62 3.93 -5.31
C GLY A 61 -0.76 5.12 -5.71
N THR A 62 0.56 4.97 -5.73
CA THR A 62 1.50 6.00 -6.22
C THR A 62 1.29 6.27 -7.71
N SER A 63 1.11 5.22 -8.52
CA SER A 63 0.84 5.34 -9.95
C SER A 63 -0.46 6.09 -10.23
N LEU A 64 -1.52 5.79 -9.46
CA LEU A 64 -2.77 6.56 -9.49
C LEU A 64 -2.55 8.01 -9.04
N GLY A 65 -1.71 8.23 -8.02
CA GLY A 65 -1.35 9.54 -7.51
C GLY A 65 -0.72 10.45 -8.56
N VAL A 66 0.08 9.91 -9.49
CA VAL A 66 0.63 10.69 -10.62
C VAL A 66 -0.50 11.33 -11.42
N PHE A 67 -1.52 10.55 -11.77
CA PHE A 67 -2.65 11.04 -12.54
C PHE A 67 -3.49 12.06 -11.75
N LEU A 68 -3.82 11.75 -10.49
CA LEU A 68 -4.65 12.61 -9.64
C LEU A 68 -3.98 13.97 -9.37
N GLU A 69 -2.72 13.95 -8.96
CA GLU A 69 -1.99 15.18 -8.67
C GLU A 69 -1.72 15.99 -9.94
N TYR A 70 -1.35 15.35 -11.04
CA TYR A 70 -1.13 16.08 -12.30
C TYR A 70 -2.43 16.76 -12.77
N TRP A 71 -3.55 16.02 -12.76
CA TRP A 71 -4.85 16.57 -13.14
C TRP A 71 -5.30 17.73 -12.25
N GLY A 72 -5.14 17.60 -10.93
CA GLY A 72 -5.59 18.61 -9.97
C GLY A 72 -4.72 19.87 -10.00
N THR A 73 -3.40 19.69 -9.98
CA THR A 73 -2.45 20.80 -9.92
C THR A 73 -2.29 21.52 -11.26
N SER A 74 -2.35 20.83 -12.41
CA SER A 74 -2.34 21.50 -13.73
C SER A 74 -3.55 22.40 -13.96
N ARG A 75 -4.67 22.10 -13.30
CA ARG A 75 -5.91 22.89 -13.38
C ARG A 75 -6.16 23.78 -12.16
N GLN A 76 -5.19 23.89 -11.27
CA GLN A 76 -5.27 24.75 -10.07
C GLN A 76 -6.50 24.44 -9.19
N CYS A 77 -6.97 23.19 -9.17
CA CYS A 77 -8.00 22.76 -8.22
C CYS A 77 -7.47 22.79 -6.78
N TRP A 78 -6.17 22.54 -6.64
CA TRP A 78 -5.38 22.81 -5.44
C TRP A 78 -3.95 23.14 -5.85
N THR A 79 -3.25 23.87 -4.98
CA THR A 79 -1.86 24.28 -5.18
C THR A 79 -1.09 24.09 -3.88
N TYR A 80 0.07 23.43 -3.97
CA TYR A 80 0.96 23.24 -2.82
C TYR A 80 1.90 24.44 -2.66
N TYR A 81 2.42 24.62 -1.45
CA TYR A 81 3.39 25.68 -1.15
C TYR A 81 4.70 25.55 -1.96
N THR A 82 4.99 24.37 -2.50
CA THR A 82 6.14 24.13 -3.39
C THR A 82 5.91 24.57 -4.83
N HIS A 83 4.66 24.90 -5.19
CA HIS A 83 4.23 25.30 -6.54
C HIS A 83 4.59 24.29 -7.66
N GLN A 84 4.82 23.02 -7.32
CA GLN A 84 5.15 21.95 -8.26
C GLN A 84 3.90 21.32 -8.89
N VAL A 85 4.02 20.84 -10.13
CA VAL A 85 2.97 20.18 -10.91
C VAL A 85 3.53 18.91 -11.58
N PRO A 86 3.24 17.69 -11.06
CA PRO A 86 2.72 17.38 -9.73
C PRO A 86 3.84 17.38 -8.67
N PRO A 87 3.52 17.62 -7.38
CA PRO A 87 4.50 17.50 -6.30
C PRO A 87 4.85 16.02 -6.04
N PRO A 88 6.13 15.61 -6.09
CA PRO A 88 6.50 14.20 -5.97
C PRO A 88 6.08 13.56 -4.64
N ILE A 89 6.20 14.28 -3.52
CA ILE A 89 5.79 13.75 -2.21
C ILE A 89 4.28 13.52 -2.13
N ALA A 90 3.47 14.42 -2.71
CA ALA A 90 2.02 14.28 -2.74
C ALA A 90 1.58 13.10 -3.62
N VAL A 91 2.27 12.88 -4.75
CA VAL A 91 2.08 11.69 -5.60
C VAL A 91 2.31 10.41 -4.81
N VAL A 92 3.45 10.31 -4.12
CA VAL A 92 3.79 9.11 -3.32
C VAL A 92 2.88 8.95 -2.10
N ALA A 93 2.34 10.06 -1.56
CA ALA A 93 1.39 10.01 -0.44
C ALA A 93 0.11 9.24 -0.78
N HIS A 94 -0.32 9.19 -2.05
CA HIS A 94 -1.44 8.36 -2.48
C HIS A 94 -1.16 6.86 -2.30
N GLY A 95 0.07 6.41 -2.56
CA GLY A 95 0.50 5.05 -2.28
C GLY A 95 0.39 4.70 -0.80
N PHE A 96 0.84 5.61 0.07
CA PHE A 96 0.74 5.42 1.51
C PHE A 96 -0.71 5.47 2.01
N ALA A 97 -1.53 6.35 1.45
CA ALA A 97 -2.95 6.43 1.78
C ALA A 97 -3.67 5.11 1.45
N ALA A 98 -3.41 4.52 0.28
CA ALA A 98 -3.96 3.23 -0.10
C ALA A 98 -3.60 2.11 0.91
N LEU A 99 -2.35 2.08 1.36
CA LEU A 99 -1.91 1.18 2.42
C LEU A 99 -2.66 1.41 3.74
N ALA A 100 -2.77 2.66 4.18
CA ALA A 100 -3.46 3.00 5.42
C ALA A 100 -4.93 2.57 5.37
N PHE A 101 -5.64 2.82 4.26
CA PHE A 101 -7.01 2.36 4.07
C PHE A 101 -7.12 0.84 4.08
N ASN A 102 -6.21 0.13 3.41
CA ASN A 102 -6.17 -1.34 3.44
C ASN A 102 -5.98 -1.87 4.88
N ARG A 103 -5.14 -1.22 5.69
CA ARG A 103 -4.96 -1.58 7.11
C ARG A 103 -6.24 -1.44 7.92
N VAL A 104 -6.94 -0.33 7.75
CA VAL A 104 -8.21 -0.07 8.42
C VAL A 104 -9.26 -1.07 7.96
N ALA A 105 -9.40 -1.30 6.65
CA ALA A 105 -10.34 -2.25 6.09
C ALA A 105 -10.13 -3.66 6.67
N GLN A 106 -8.89 -4.14 6.72
CA GLN A 106 -8.58 -5.43 7.33
C GLN A 106 -8.85 -5.45 8.85
N ALA A 107 -8.61 -4.34 9.55
CA ALA A 107 -8.90 -4.24 10.99
C ALA A 107 -10.41 -4.28 11.28
N VAL A 108 -11.19 -3.58 10.47
CA VAL A 108 -12.65 -3.59 10.53
C VAL A 108 -13.20 -4.96 10.18
N ALA A 109 -12.75 -5.58 9.09
CA ALA A 109 -13.16 -6.92 8.68
C ALA A 109 -12.92 -7.96 9.79
N ARG A 110 -11.75 -7.94 10.43
CA ARG A 110 -11.46 -8.79 11.60
C ARG A 110 -12.36 -8.50 12.79
N ARG A 111 -12.69 -7.24 13.06
CA ARG A 111 -13.59 -6.85 14.16
C ARG A 111 -15.03 -7.31 13.92
N LEU A 112 -15.45 -7.32 12.67
CA LEU A 112 -16.81 -7.71 12.27
C LEU A 112 -16.92 -9.20 11.90
N ASN A 113 -15.81 -9.94 11.93
CA ASN A 113 -15.72 -11.34 11.49
C ASN A 113 -16.27 -11.56 10.06
N VAL A 114 -15.96 -10.62 9.17
CA VAL A 114 -16.33 -10.67 7.74
C VAL A 114 -15.07 -10.96 6.94
N ASP A 115 -15.19 -11.75 5.88
CA ASP A 115 -14.11 -11.94 4.92
C ASP A 115 -13.74 -10.59 4.29
N ALA A 116 -12.52 -10.15 4.55
CA ALA A 116 -12.01 -8.96 3.89
C ALA A 116 -11.91 -9.26 2.38
N PRO A 117 -12.34 -8.36 1.48
CA PRO A 117 -12.03 -8.51 0.07
C PRO A 117 -10.51 -8.51 -0.08
N SER A 118 -9.93 -9.69 -0.26
CA SER A 118 -8.51 -9.86 -0.49
C SER A 118 -8.26 -9.59 -1.97
N LEU A 119 -7.30 -8.71 -2.26
CA LEU A 119 -6.74 -8.63 -3.61
C LEU A 119 -5.93 -9.93 -3.80
N ALA A 120 -6.58 -10.98 -4.30
CA ALA A 120 -5.94 -12.27 -4.52
C ALA A 120 -4.80 -12.10 -5.53
N LEU A 121 -3.57 -11.99 -5.04
CA LEU A 121 -2.40 -12.00 -5.90
C LEU A 121 -2.17 -13.44 -6.41
N PRO A 122 -1.77 -13.64 -7.68
CA PRO A 122 -1.71 -14.96 -8.32
C PRO A 122 -0.88 -16.04 -7.61
N SER A 123 -0.03 -15.68 -6.63
CA SER A 123 0.73 -16.68 -5.88
C SER A 123 -0.02 -17.36 -4.74
N GLN A 124 -1.30 -17.03 -4.55
CA GLN A 124 -2.21 -17.72 -3.62
C GLN A 124 -3.18 -18.65 -4.37
N ALA A 125 -3.04 -18.78 -5.71
CA ALA A 125 -3.74 -19.83 -6.43
C ALA A 125 -3.26 -21.18 -5.89
N PRO A 126 -4.18 -22.08 -5.48
CA PRO A 126 -3.80 -23.43 -5.06
C PRO A 126 -2.95 -24.05 -6.17
N ASP A 127 -1.82 -24.66 -5.79
CA ASP A 127 -0.99 -25.42 -6.71
C ASP A 127 -1.90 -26.41 -7.43
N SER A 128 -2.13 -26.21 -8.73
CA SER A 128 -2.96 -27.07 -9.59
C SER A 128 -2.45 -28.52 -9.65
N GLY A 129 -1.33 -28.84 -8.98
CA GLY A 129 -0.82 -30.18 -8.78
C GLY A 129 -1.54 -30.99 -7.70
N SER A 130 -2.16 -30.36 -6.68
CA SER A 130 -2.82 -31.13 -5.61
C SER A 130 -4.21 -31.64 -5.98
N GLU A 131 -4.86 -31.03 -6.98
CA GLU A 131 -6.18 -31.48 -7.48
C GLU A 131 -6.06 -32.70 -8.42
N LEU A 132 -4.93 -32.87 -9.10
CA LEU A 132 -4.72 -34.02 -10.00
C LEU A 132 -4.41 -35.32 -9.23
N GLU A 133 -3.85 -35.22 -8.02
CA GLU A 133 -3.50 -36.38 -7.17
C GLU A 133 -4.68 -36.88 -6.34
N ALA A 134 -5.76 -36.09 -6.27
CA ALA A 134 -6.96 -36.39 -5.48
C ALA A 134 -8.08 -37.07 -6.28
N LEU A 135 -7.90 -37.41 -7.56
CA LEU A 135 -8.85 -38.20 -8.34
C LEU A 135 -8.59 -39.69 -8.13
N PRO A 136 -9.40 -40.42 -7.33
CA PRO A 136 -9.30 -41.86 -7.26
C PRO A 136 -9.96 -42.45 -8.52
N GLY A 137 -9.16 -42.90 -9.48
CA GLY A 137 -9.69 -43.66 -10.62
C GLY A 137 -8.92 -43.59 -11.94
N ALA A 138 -7.83 -42.84 -12.08
CA ALA A 138 -7.12 -42.71 -13.35
C ALA A 138 -6.03 -43.77 -13.62
N ALA A 139 -6.10 -44.94 -12.97
CA ALA A 139 -5.14 -46.02 -13.18
C ALA A 139 -5.83 -47.40 -13.27
N SER A 140 -6.80 -47.52 -14.19
CA SER A 140 -7.28 -48.82 -14.66
C SER A 140 -8.01 -48.66 -16.00
N ALA A 141 -7.25 -48.48 -17.06
CA ALA A 141 -7.65 -48.80 -18.42
C ALA A 141 -6.40 -49.23 -19.19
N GLU A 142 -6.39 -50.54 -19.47
CA GLU A 142 -5.63 -51.35 -20.46
C GLU A 142 -4.43 -50.75 -21.19
#